data_AF-A0A914MTG2-F1
#
_entry.id   AF-A0A914MTG2-F1
#
_cell.length_a   1.000
_cell.length_b   1.000
_cell.length_c   1.000
_cell.angle_alpha   90.00
_cell.angle_beta   90.00
_cell.angle_gamma   90.00
#
_symmetry.space_group_name_H-M   'P 1'
#
loop_
_entity.id
_entity.type
_entity.pdbx_description
1 polymer ?
#
loop_
_entity_poly.entity_id
_entity_poly.type
_entity_poly.pdbx_seq_one_letter_code
_entity_poly.pdbx_strand_id
1 'polypeptide(L)'
;MASNTYRYRLIITWILPIEVTNHLGLDQPSNPNYGTDYRHEITDDLNKMQTMERSSVEMSNRISTSTLTPHPAIIKNNKTLPKFFPKINENTKFLLMQIPHHWNGQCGGLANQIWRFAVLYNMAKSVGRFPGIYNTSTWTCDKLNSPNEIENTFPILYSSLRYMQADPSDSAYDNVFETNCCRYIDVTSIFGNYKQKYLIVPPTPQSPKFLENIDAEIRQLFRFSKQINIRVAAYIDKLFENDQSSHKFCVHTRRGDFGPPKWPMHARTERNFTEAAIKFILGYLKQVNKVYIPKAMNRGEDMCFGVWACDSILLTASSSTYAWWIAYLLEQTDANVFYNSDFNHSYYDKENFPSEWIPLRLDSNLGRIIMD
;
A
#
# COMPACT_ATOMS: atom_id res chain seq x y z
N MET A 1 20.14 -35.52 13.90
CA MET A 1 20.10 -34.11 13.46
C MET A 1 18.73 -33.87 12.85
N ALA A 2 17.85 -33.15 13.53
CA ALA A 2 16.51 -32.88 13.03
C ALA A 2 16.60 -31.93 11.83
N SER A 3 16.19 -32.43 10.66
CA SER A 3 15.89 -31.62 9.49
C SER A 3 14.79 -30.63 9.87
N ASN A 4 15.12 -29.35 10.06
CA ASN A 4 14.13 -28.28 10.17
C ASN A 4 13.47 -28.11 8.79
N THR A 5 12.46 -28.93 8.53
CA THR A 5 11.59 -28.80 7.37
C THR A 5 10.67 -27.61 7.62
N TYR A 6 11.05 -26.43 7.13
CA TYR A 6 10.23 -25.23 7.22
C TYR A 6 8.90 -25.46 6.48
N ARG A 7 7.78 -25.23 7.17
CA ARG A 7 6.44 -25.34 6.59
C ARG A 7 6.07 -23.97 6.04
N TYR A 8 5.82 -23.86 4.73
CA TYR A 8 5.33 -22.61 4.14
C TYR A 8 3.82 -22.65 3.93
N ARG A 9 3.19 -21.48 3.96
CA ARG A 9 1.77 -21.26 3.72
C ARG A 9 1.59 -20.15 2.70
N LEU A 10 0.79 -20.42 1.68
CA LEU A 10 0.43 -19.42 0.68
C LEU A 10 -0.82 -18.70 1.16
N ILE A 11 -0.75 -17.38 1.31
CA ILE A 11 -1.91 -16.54 1.62
C ILE A 11 -2.20 -15.72 0.38
N ILE A 12 -3.38 -15.87 -0.22
CA ILE A 12 -3.78 -15.00 -1.32
C ILE A 12 -4.63 -13.89 -0.75
N THR A 13 -4.10 -12.66 -0.74
CA THR A 13 -4.83 -11.48 -0.31
C THR A 13 -5.38 -10.73 -1.54
N TRP A 14 -6.52 -10.08 -1.37
CA TRP A 14 -7.16 -9.32 -2.43
C TRP A 14 -7.96 -8.16 -1.87
N ILE A 15 -8.03 -7.10 -2.66
CA ILE A 15 -9.02 -6.05 -2.47
C ILE A 15 -10.27 -6.46 -3.22
N LEU A 16 -11.37 -6.74 -2.51
CA LEU A 16 -12.67 -6.83 -3.14
C LEU A 16 -13.03 -5.44 -3.72
N PRO A 17 -13.54 -5.36 -4.96
CA PRO A 17 -14.26 -4.17 -5.37
C PRO A 17 -15.43 -3.99 -4.38
N ILE A 18 -15.59 -2.78 -3.86
CA ILE A 18 -16.78 -2.42 -3.07
C ILE A 18 -17.98 -2.59 -4.00
N GLU A 19 -18.75 -3.67 -3.86
CA GLU A 19 -20.07 -3.75 -4.46
C GLU A 19 -21.07 -2.98 -3.58
N VAL A 20 -21.61 -1.93 -4.19
CA VAL A 20 -23.00 -1.48 -4.12
C VAL A 20 -23.56 -1.26 -2.70
N THR A 21 -23.32 -0.07 -2.15
CA THR A 21 -24.33 0.56 -1.29
C THR A 21 -25.47 1.06 -2.17
N ASN A 22 -26.60 0.37 -2.13
CA ASN A 22 -27.88 0.84 -2.66
C ASN A 22 -28.31 2.16 -1.98
N HIS A 23 -29.05 2.97 -2.77
CA HIS A 23 -29.77 4.22 -2.47
C HIS A 23 -28.91 5.52 -2.56
N LEU A 24 -29.17 6.52 -3.43
CA LEU A 24 -30.29 6.88 -4.31
C LEU A 24 -29.80 7.79 -5.46
N GLY A 25 -30.33 7.61 -6.67
CA GLY A 25 -30.65 8.68 -7.62
C GLY A 25 -29.65 9.07 -8.71
N LEU A 26 -29.63 8.35 -9.84
CA LEU A 26 -30.01 8.84 -11.18
C LEU A 26 -29.55 7.86 -12.29
N ASP A 27 -30.54 7.13 -12.81
CA ASP A 27 -30.75 6.50 -14.12
C ASP A 27 -29.60 5.92 -14.99
N GLN A 28 -29.78 4.62 -15.29
CA GLN A 28 -29.44 3.81 -16.48
C GLN A 28 -28.12 2.99 -16.52
N PRO A 29 -28.12 1.82 -17.21
CA PRO A 29 -28.84 0.60 -16.87
C PRO A 29 -27.86 -0.48 -16.36
N SER A 30 -28.27 -1.18 -15.31
CA SER A 30 -27.59 -2.34 -14.75
C SER A 30 -27.53 -3.50 -15.75
N ASN A 31 -26.32 -3.93 -16.12
CA ASN A 31 -26.10 -5.25 -16.70
C ASN A 31 -25.88 -6.26 -15.54
N PRO A 32 -26.82 -7.18 -15.26
CA PRO A 32 -26.82 -7.97 -14.02
C PRO A 32 -25.87 -9.18 -14.02
N ASN A 33 -24.96 -9.33 -14.99
CA ASN A 33 -24.20 -10.57 -15.21
C ASN A 33 -22.78 -10.63 -14.62
N TYR A 34 -22.31 -9.66 -13.83
CA TYR A 34 -20.90 -9.65 -13.38
C TYR A 34 -20.63 -10.07 -11.91
N GLY A 35 -21.67 -10.38 -11.12
CA GLY A 35 -21.51 -10.57 -9.66
C GLY A 35 -21.25 -12.02 -9.18
N THR A 36 -21.52 -13.04 -9.98
CA THR A 36 -21.47 -14.45 -9.51
C THR A 36 -20.29 -15.27 -10.04
N ASP A 37 -19.58 -14.79 -11.07
CA ASP A 37 -18.51 -15.54 -11.75
C ASP A 37 -17.16 -15.49 -11.00
N TYR A 38 -16.90 -14.41 -10.26
CA TYR A 38 -15.60 -14.15 -9.63
C TYR A 38 -15.20 -15.15 -8.54
N ARG A 39 -16.14 -15.71 -7.78
CA ARG A 39 -15.82 -16.74 -6.75
C ARG A 39 -15.55 -18.10 -7.35
N HIS A 40 -16.19 -18.45 -8.47
CA HIS A 40 -16.01 -19.74 -9.13
C HIS A 40 -14.66 -19.81 -9.84
N GLU A 41 -14.24 -18.77 -10.57
CA GLU A 41 -12.91 -18.73 -11.21
C GLU A 41 -11.76 -18.82 -10.19
N ILE A 42 -11.87 -18.14 -9.04
CA ILE A 42 -10.86 -18.18 -7.98
C ILE A 42 -10.73 -19.59 -7.40
N THR A 43 -11.86 -20.28 -7.19
CA THR A 43 -11.88 -21.63 -6.63
C THR A 43 -11.27 -22.65 -7.61
N ASP A 44 -11.53 -22.51 -8.90
CA ASP A 44 -10.96 -23.37 -9.94
C ASP A 44 -9.45 -23.17 -10.14
N ASP A 45 -8.98 -21.93 -10.06
CA ASP A 45 -7.55 -21.61 -10.17
C ASP A 45 -6.76 -22.09 -8.93
N LEU A 46 -7.39 -22.06 -7.75
CA LEU A 46 -6.83 -22.58 -6.49
C LEU A 46 -6.76 -24.10 -6.43
N ASN A 47 -7.79 -24.80 -6.91
CA ASN A 47 -7.80 -26.26 -7.00
C ASN A 47 -6.66 -26.78 -7.89
N LYS A 48 -6.30 -26.02 -8.94
CA LYS A 48 -5.14 -26.34 -9.80
C LYS A 48 -3.81 -26.06 -9.10
N MET A 49 -3.69 -24.96 -8.34
CA MET A 49 -2.45 -24.65 -7.59
C MET A 49 -2.14 -25.67 -6.48
N GLN A 50 -3.15 -26.30 -5.87
CA GLN A 50 -2.96 -27.39 -4.90
C GLN A 50 -2.30 -28.65 -5.52
N THR A 51 -2.35 -28.83 -6.84
CA THR A 51 -1.78 -30.01 -7.52
C THR A 51 -0.31 -29.88 -7.96
N MET A 52 0.33 -28.73 -7.75
CA MET A 52 1.69 -28.41 -8.27
C MET A 52 2.84 -28.82 -7.32
N GLU A 53 2.73 -29.99 -6.68
CA GLU A 53 3.59 -30.43 -5.58
C GLU A 53 4.99 -30.97 -5.95
N ARG A 54 5.39 -31.03 -7.23
CA ARG A 54 6.67 -31.66 -7.61
C ARG A 54 7.39 -30.94 -8.73
N SER A 55 8.37 -30.11 -8.37
CA SER A 55 9.77 -30.19 -8.84
C SER A 55 10.47 -28.84 -8.67
N SER A 56 11.56 -28.79 -7.90
CA SER A 56 12.70 -27.90 -8.20
C SER A 56 13.92 -28.22 -7.34
N VAL A 57 15.07 -28.24 -7.98
CA VAL A 57 16.41 -28.40 -7.40
C VAL A 57 17.23 -27.15 -7.77
N GLU A 58 18.03 -26.74 -6.79
CA GLU A 58 19.20 -25.83 -6.84
C GLU A 58 19.04 -24.37 -7.30
N MET A 59 18.91 -23.48 -6.31
CA MET A 59 19.84 -22.35 -6.14
C MET A 59 19.79 -21.90 -4.66
N SER A 60 20.92 -21.92 -3.96
CA SER A 60 21.02 -21.48 -2.56
C SER A 60 22.19 -20.53 -2.44
N ASN A 61 21.95 -19.34 -1.85
CA ASN A 61 22.88 -18.54 -1.03
C ASN A 61 22.38 -17.12 -0.67
N ARG A 62 21.08 -16.79 -0.74
CA ARG A 62 20.60 -15.42 -0.40
C ARG A 62 19.33 -15.26 0.44
N ILE A 63 18.82 -16.29 1.13
CA ILE A 63 17.69 -16.07 2.05
C ILE A 63 18.14 -16.36 3.48
N SER A 64 18.28 -15.27 4.24
CA SER A 64 18.52 -15.30 5.67
C SER A 64 17.31 -15.86 6.41
N THR A 65 17.59 -16.57 7.49
CA THR A 65 16.62 -17.13 8.41
C THR A 65 15.88 -16.01 9.14
N SER A 66 14.61 -15.78 8.77
CA SER A 66 13.70 -14.90 9.51
C SER A 66 13.43 -15.47 10.90
N THR A 67 13.72 -14.67 11.93
CA THR A 67 13.32 -14.92 13.31
C THR A 67 11.95 -14.30 13.56
N LEU A 68 10.96 -15.12 13.93
CA LEU A 68 9.64 -14.68 14.38
C LEU A 68 9.77 -13.67 15.54
N THR A 69 9.47 -12.40 15.28
CA THR A 69 9.34 -11.40 16.33
C THR A 69 7.96 -11.52 17.00
N PRO A 70 7.86 -11.50 18.34
CA PRO A 70 6.57 -11.46 19.02
C PRO A 70 5.81 -10.18 18.66
N HIS A 71 4.48 -10.29 18.54
CA HIS A 71 3.60 -9.17 18.19
C HIS A 71 3.89 -7.92 19.06
N PRO A 72 3.98 -6.72 18.48
CA PRO A 72 4.31 -5.51 19.22
C PRO A 72 3.27 -5.23 20.30
N ALA A 73 3.76 -4.81 21.47
CA ALA A 73 2.94 -4.47 22.62
C ALA A 73 1.88 -3.41 22.26
N ILE A 74 0.65 -3.61 22.74
CA ILE A 74 -0.48 -2.70 22.54
C ILE A 74 -0.18 -1.37 23.27
N ILE A 75 0.24 -0.34 22.54
CA ILE A 75 0.49 1.00 23.09
C ILE A 75 -0.83 1.77 23.21
N LYS A 76 -1.01 2.50 24.32
CA LYS A 76 -2.20 3.33 24.59
C LYS A 76 -2.28 4.48 23.56
N ASN A 77 -3.46 4.69 22.97
CA ASN A 77 -3.76 5.82 22.09
C ASN A 77 -3.59 7.15 22.87
N ASN A 78 -2.50 7.87 22.65
CA ASN A 78 -2.39 9.26 23.05
C ASN A 78 -2.79 10.15 21.87
N LYS A 79 -3.83 10.98 22.05
CA LYS A 79 -4.33 11.95 21.07
C LYS A 79 -3.38 13.14 20.83
N THR A 80 -2.22 13.16 21.48
CA THR A 80 -1.20 14.20 21.30
C THR A 80 -0.44 13.96 20.01
N LEU A 81 -0.19 15.04 19.25
CA LEU A 81 0.73 15.03 18.11
C LEU A 81 2.03 14.28 18.48
N PRO A 82 2.56 13.43 17.59
CA PRO A 82 3.86 12.83 17.79
C PRO A 82 4.92 13.90 18.05
N LYS A 83 5.89 13.60 18.92
CA LYS A 83 6.93 14.55 19.34
C LYS A 83 7.77 15.12 18.19
N PHE A 84 7.80 14.44 17.05
CA PHE A 84 8.52 14.88 15.86
C PHE A 84 7.80 15.98 15.06
N PHE A 85 6.53 16.28 15.36
CA PHE A 85 5.88 17.48 14.82
C PHE A 85 6.24 18.70 15.67
N PRO A 86 6.71 19.80 15.06
CA PRO A 86 6.93 21.04 15.79
C PRO A 86 5.59 21.61 16.28
N LYS A 87 5.64 22.34 17.40
CA LYS A 87 4.47 23.09 17.89
C LYS A 87 4.14 24.21 16.92
N ILE A 88 2.86 24.36 16.60
CA ILE A 88 2.35 25.45 15.77
C ILE A 88 2.28 26.73 16.62
N ASN A 89 2.77 27.84 16.07
CA ASN A 89 2.72 29.19 16.61
C ASN A 89 2.48 30.21 15.48
N GLU A 90 2.44 31.50 15.82
CA GLU A 90 2.18 32.59 14.87
C GLU A 90 3.20 32.69 13.73
N ASN A 91 4.44 32.26 13.97
CA ASN A 91 5.56 32.29 13.02
C ASN A 91 5.66 31.01 12.17
N THR A 92 4.79 30.04 12.40
CA THR A 92 4.80 28.78 11.66
C THR A 92 4.46 29.01 10.20
N LYS A 93 5.34 28.53 9.32
CA LYS A 93 5.08 28.46 7.87
C LYS A 93 4.52 27.09 7.52
N PHE A 94 3.68 27.05 6.49
CA PHE A 94 2.96 25.86 6.08
C PHE A 94 3.31 25.46 4.65
N LEU A 95 3.32 24.16 4.41
CA LEU A 95 3.30 23.56 3.08
C LEU A 95 1.95 22.84 2.93
N LEU A 96 1.11 23.36 2.07
CA LEU A 96 -0.27 22.92 1.92
C LEU A 96 -0.47 22.20 0.58
N MET A 97 -0.98 20.98 0.62
CA MET A 97 -1.38 20.28 -0.59
C MET A 97 -2.79 20.70 -1.00
N GLN A 98 -2.98 21.04 -2.27
CA GLN A 98 -4.26 21.31 -2.89
C GLN A 98 -4.66 20.14 -3.81
N ILE A 99 -5.90 19.65 -3.67
CA ILE A 99 -6.47 18.73 -4.67
C ILE A 99 -6.95 19.58 -5.85
N PRO A 100 -6.58 19.23 -7.09
CA PRO A 100 -7.05 19.94 -8.26
C PRO A 100 -8.56 19.86 -8.41
N HIS A 101 -9.21 20.96 -8.82
CA HIS A 101 -10.65 21.02 -9.05
C HIS A 101 -11.12 19.94 -10.05
N HIS A 102 -10.33 19.66 -11.09
CA HIS A 102 -10.65 18.67 -12.12
C HIS A 102 -10.71 17.22 -11.60
N TRP A 103 -10.31 16.96 -10.34
CA TRP A 103 -10.53 15.67 -9.69
C TRP A 103 -11.95 15.52 -9.15
N ASN A 104 -12.80 16.55 -9.21
CA ASN A 104 -14.19 16.51 -8.74
C ASN A 104 -14.31 15.95 -7.30
N GLY A 105 -13.41 16.37 -6.40
CA GLY A 105 -13.36 15.88 -5.02
C GLY A 105 -12.80 14.44 -4.86
N GLN A 106 -12.38 13.78 -5.95
CA GLN A 106 -11.78 12.46 -5.86
C GLN A 106 -10.33 12.55 -5.37
N CYS A 107 -10.03 11.79 -4.31
CA CYS A 107 -8.72 11.82 -3.66
C CYS A 107 -8.00 10.48 -3.74
N GLY A 108 -8.43 9.58 -4.64
CA GLY A 108 -7.93 8.21 -4.70
C GLY A 108 -8.32 7.36 -3.49
N GLY A 109 -7.96 6.07 -3.50
CA GLY A 109 -8.17 5.17 -2.36
C GLY A 109 -7.25 5.46 -1.17
N LEU A 110 -7.48 4.76 -0.05
CA LEU A 110 -6.72 4.88 1.21
C LEU A 110 -5.20 4.98 0.99
N ALA A 111 -4.64 4.07 0.21
CA ALA A 111 -3.21 3.99 -0.09
C ALA A 111 -2.64 5.23 -0.79
N ASN A 112 -3.39 5.82 -1.72
CA ASN A 112 -2.97 7.05 -2.41
C ASN A 112 -2.99 8.25 -1.46
N GLN A 113 -3.95 8.27 -0.52
CA GLN A 113 -4.09 9.35 0.44
C GLN A 113 -2.95 9.33 1.46
N ILE A 114 -2.64 8.16 2.05
CA ILE A 114 -1.53 8.05 2.99
C ILE A 114 -0.18 8.30 2.31
N TRP A 115 -0.03 7.91 1.03
CA TRP A 115 1.15 8.25 0.25
C TRP A 115 1.35 9.76 0.15
N ARG A 116 0.30 10.47 -0.25
CA ARG A 116 0.41 11.90 -0.48
C ARG A 116 0.82 12.64 0.79
N PHE A 117 0.24 12.23 1.91
CA PHE A 117 0.60 12.78 3.21
C PHE A 117 2.05 12.45 3.60
N ALA A 118 2.50 11.22 3.42
CA ALA A 118 3.87 10.81 3.75
C ALA A 118 4.92 11.70 3.05
N VAL A 119 4.73 11.91 1.74
CA VAL A 119 5.62 12.76 0.93
C VAL A 119 5.49 14.22 1.34
N LEU A 120 4.26 14.74 1.50
CA LEU A 120 4.03 16.11 1.96
C LEU A 120 4.71 16.38 3.30
N TYR A 121 4.61 15.43 4.23
CA TYR A 121 5.24 15.50 5.54
C TYR A 121 6.76 15.64 5.42
N ASN A 122 7.42 14.79 4.63
CA ASN A 122 8.87 14.88 4.48
C ASN A 122 9.30 16.19 3.82
N MET A 123 8.61 16.58 2.74
CA MET A 123 8.92 17.82 2.03
C MET A 123 8.77 19.02 2.96
N ALA A 124 7.66 19.11 3.70
CA ALA A 124 7.45 20.19 4.66
C ALA A 124 8.56 20.23 5.71
N LYS A 125 8.91 19.07 6.29
CA LYS A 125 10.00 18.91 7.25
C LYS A 125 11.34 19.40 6.68
N SER A 126 11.66 19.03 5.45
CA SER A 126 12.93 19.38 4.78
C SER A 126 13.15 20.88 4.60
N VAL A 127 12.07 21.66 4.51
CA VAL A 127 12.12 23.13 4.35
C VAL A 127 11.61 23.90 5.57
N GLY A 128 11.50 23.25 6.73
CA GLY A 128 11.09 23.88 7.98
C GLY A 128 9.65 24.42 7.97
N ARG A 129 8.75 23.76 7.24
CA ARG A 129 7.32 24.06 7.16
C ARG A 129 6.49 22.97 7.85
N PHE A 130 5.29 23.34 8.29
CA PHE A 130 4.30 22.40 8.80
C PHE A 130 3.41 21.88 7.65
N PRO A 131 3.22 20.56 7.49
CA PRO A 131 2.40 20.02 6.42
C PRO A 131 0.90 20.19 6.70
N GLY A 132 0.12 20.50 5.66
CA GLY A 132 -1.33 20.62 5.78
C GLY A 132 -2.06 20.41 4.45
N ILE A 133 -3.39 20.42 4.52
CA ILE A 133 -4.28 20.35 3.37
C ILE A 133 -4.90 21.74 3.19
N TYR A 134 -4.80 22.27 1.97
CA TYR A 134 -5.42 23.53 1.64
C TYR A 134 -6.94 23.35 1.51
N ASN A 135 -7.67 23.96 2.43
CA ASN A 135 -9.13 23.88 2.50
C ASN A 135 -9.74 24.85 1.49
N THR A 136 -9.78 24.48 0.22
CA THR A 136 -10.76 25.11 -0.68
C THR A 136 -12.09 24.44 -0.38
N SER A 137 -13.22 25.17 -0.38
CA SER A 137 -14.57 24.61 -0.18
C SER A 137 -14.92 23.42 -1.10
N THR A 138 -14.06 23.11 -2.09
CA THR A 138 -14.11 21.96 -3.00
C THR A 138 -13.44 20.68 -2.46
N TRP A 139 -12.82 20.71 -1.28
CA TRP A 139 -12.29 19.51 -0.63
C TRP A 139 -13.44 18.66 -0.06
N THR A 140 -14.13 17.98 -0.95
CA THR A 140 -15.09 16.92 -0.65
C THR A 140 -14.44 15.59 -0.98
N CYS A 141 -13.30 15.27 -0.34
CA CYS A 141 -12.97 13.85 -0.21
C CYS A 141 -14.05 13.25 0.71
N ASP A 142 -15.28 13.08 0.24
CA ASP A 142 -16.41 12.64 1.07
C ASP A 142 -16.14 11.26 1.69
N LYS A 143 -15.13 10.53 1.19
CA LYS A 143 -14.57 9.32 1.80
C LYS A 143 -13.73 9.52 3.06
N LEU A 144 -13.30 10.75 3.37
CA LEU A 144 -12.78 11.14 4.69
C LEU A 144 -13.92 11.49 5.65
N ASN A 145 -15.10 11.83 5.15
CA ASN A 145 -16.26 12.22 5.97
C ASN A 145 -17.37 11.16 5.89
N SER A 146 -17.18 10.08 6.64
CA SER A 146 -18.21 9.26 7.31
C SER A 146 -18.28 7.77 6.90
N PRO A 147 -17.87 6.84 7.79
CA PRO A 147 -16.93 7.02 8.89
C PRO A 147 -15.49 7.14 8.36
N ASN A 148 -14.71 8.03 8.97
CA ASN A 148 -13.40 8.48 8.50
C ASN A 148 -12.40 7.30 8.45
N GLU A 149 -12.24 6.71 7.26
CA GLU A 149 -11.43 5.50 7.07
C GLU A 149 -9.99 5.69 7.56
N ILE A 150 -9.43 6.89 7.40
CA ILE A 150 -8.10 7.21 7.92
C ILE A 150 -8.09 7.27 9.45
N GLU A 151 -9.09 7.88 10.09
CA GLU A 151 -9.16 7.90 11.56
C GLU A 151 -9.28 6.48 12.15
N ASN A 152 -10.14 5.67 11.53
CA ASN A 152 -10.38 4.29 11.95
C ASN A 152 -9.17 3.38 11.69
N THR A 153 -8.38 3.69 10.66
CA THR A 153 -7.19 2.91 10.29
C THR A 153 -5.93 3.41 10.98
N PHE A 154 -5.61 4.69 10.85
CA PHE A 154 -4.38 5.35 11.29
C PHE A 154 -4.68 6.58 12.16
N PRO A 155 -5.08 6.40 13.44
CA PRO A 155 -5.52 7.50 14.29
C PRO A 155 -4.42 8.54 14.57
N ILE A 156 -3.15 8.16 14.51
CA ILE A 156 -2.01 9.07 14.68
C ILE A 156 -1.84 9.97 13.45
N LEU A 157 -1.91 9.41 12.25
CA LEU A 157 -1.96 10.19 11.01
C LEU A 157 -3.14 11.17 11.08
N TYR A 158 -4.34 10.68 11.39
CA TYR A 158 -5.54 11.51 11.42
C TYR A 158 -5.40 12.70 12.37
N SER A 159 -4.89 12.48 13.59
CA SER A 159 -4.66 13.56 14.56
C SER A 159 -3.58 14.57 14.13
N SER A 160 -2.77 14.21 13.13
CA SER A 160 -1.73 15.06 12.54
C SER A 160 -2.22 15.85 11.32
N LEU A 161 -3.34 15.45 10.70
CA LEU A 161 -3.92 16.16 9.56
C LEU A 161 -4.41 17.56 9.98
N ARG A 162 -4.08 18.57 9.19
CA ARG A 162 -4.55 19.95 9.39
C ARG A 162 -5.17 20.45 8.10
N TYR A 163 -6.40 20.92 8.18
CA TYR A 163 -7.10 21.60 7.10
C TYR A 163 -7.02 23.09 7.36
N MET A 164 -6.54 23.86 6.38
CA MET A 164 -6.24 25.27 6.59
C MET A 164 -6.77 26.12 5.45
N GLN A 165 -7.43 27.22 5.81
CA GLN A 165 -7.57 28.37 4.92
C GLN A 165 -6.23 29.11 4.89
N ALA A 166 -5.82 29.55 3.71
CA ALA A 166 -4.61 30.33 3.52
C ALA A 166 -5.00 31.77 3.18
N ASP A 167 -4.30 32.73 3.79
CA ASP A 167 -4.45 34.14 3.43
C ASP A 167 -3.87 34.36 2.02
N PRO A 168 -4.68 34.77 1.02
CA PRO A 168 -4.20 34.97 -0.34
C PRO A 168 -3.03 35.96 -0.44
N SER A 169 -2.94 36.94 0.47
CA SER A 169 -1.87 37.95 0.48
C SER A 169 -0.51 37.42 0.96
N ASP A 170 -0.51 36.31 1.70
CA ASP A 170 0.69 35.65 2.25
C ASP A 170 0.78 34.18 1.77
N SER A 171 0.28 33.95 0.56
CA SER A 171 0.29 32.65 -0.11
C SER A 171 1.14 32.68 -1.37
N ALA A 172 1.85 31.60 -1.63
CA ALA A 172 2.48 31.31 -2.90
C ALA A 172 2.00 29.96 -3.44
N TYR A 173 1.95 29.85 -4.76
CA TYR A 173 1.60 28.62 -5.47
C TYR A 173 2.81 28.15 -6.27
N ASP A 174 3.08 26.85 -6.20
CA ASP A 174 4.14 26.20 -6.98
C ASP A 174 3.54 24.95 -7.65
N ASN A 175 3.88 24.73 -8.92
CA ASN A 175 3.31 23.68 -9.76
C ASN A 175 4.30 22.54 -10.09
N VAL A 176 5.38 22.38 -9.32
CA VAL A 176 6.49 21.44 -9.59
C VAL A 176 6.03 19.99 -9.88
N PHE A 177 4.89 19.56 -9.33
CA PHE A 177 4.36 18.20 -9.51
C PHE A 177 3.18 18.06 -10.47
N GLU A 178 2.69 19.12 -11.12
CA GLU A 178 1.52 19.02 -12.01
C GLU A 178 1.75 18.05 -13.18
N THR A 179 2.98 17.94 -13.67
CA THR A 179 3.34 17.11 -14.83
C THR A 179 4.21 15.89 -14.48
N ASN A 180 4.69 15.80 -13.24
CA ASN A 180 5.68 14.81 -12.82
C ASN A 180 5.12 13.87 -11.75
N CYS A 181 4.03 13.14 -12.06
CA CYS A 181 3.67 12.03 -11.17
C CYS A 181 4.85 11.08 -11.07
N CYS A 182 5.09 10.68 -9.83
CA CYS A 182 5.80 9.44 -9.55
C CYS A 182 7.32 9.50 -9.83
N ARG A 183 7.87 10.69 -10.08
CA ARG A 183 9.32 10.94 -10.08
C ARG A 183 9.77 11.65 -8.83
N TYR A 184 11.01 11.37 -8.43
CA TYR A 184 11.65 12.11 -7.34
C TYR A 184 12.22 13.42 -7.85
N ILE A 185 12.00 14.49 -7.08
CA ILE A 185 12.58 15.81 -7.29
C ILE A 185 13.01 16.31 -5.92
N ASP A 186 14.26 16.74 -5.77
CA ASP A 186 14.69 17.45 -4.57
C ASP A 186 14.05 18.84 -4.55
N VAL A 187 13.10 19.03 -3.63
CA VAL A 187 12.34 20.27 -3.49
C VAL A 187 13.00 21.29 -2.58
N THR A 188 14.12 20.97 -1.93
CA THR A 188 14.73 21.84 -0.92
C THR A 188 15.14 23.19 -1.51
N SER A 189 15.75 23.15 -2.71
CA SER A 189 16.17 24.36 -3.44
C SER A 189 14.98 25.15 -4.02
N ILE A 190 13.87 24.48 -4.32
CA ILE A 190 12.67 25.10 -4.89
C ILE A 190 11.85 25.76 -3.77
N PHE A 191 11.42 24.95 -2.79
CA PHE A 191 10.53 25.38 -1.72
C PHE A 191 11.22 26.28 -0.68
N GLY A 192 12.55 26.18 -0.52
CA GLY A 192 13.33 27.04 0.38
C GLY A 192 13.38 28.52 -0.04
N ASN A 193 13.09 28.82 -1.32
CA ASN A 193 13.08 30.19 -1.83
C ASN A 193 11.82 30.97 -1.43
N TYR A 194 10.71 30.27 -1.17
CA TYR A 194 9.45 30.90 -0.82
C TYR A 194 9.49 31.48 0.59
N LYS A 195 9.15 32.77 0.72
CA LYS A 195 9.12 33.49 2.00
C LYS A 195 7.73 33.54 2.62
N GLN A 196 6.70 33.33 1.82
CA GLN A 196 5.30 33.32 2.20
C GLN A 196 5.01 32.31 3.31
N LYS A 197 4.08 32.66 4.20
CA LYS A 197 3.60 31.80 5.28
C LYS A 197 2.96 30.55 4.73
N TYR A 198 2.18 30.65 3.66
CA TYR A 198 1.54 29.51 3.02
C TYR A 198 2.20 29.23 1.67
N LEU A 199 2.76 28.04 1.49
CA LEU A 199 3.17 27.53 0.18
C LEU A 199 2.18 26.43 -0.21
N ILE A 200 1.51 26.60 -1.34
CA ILE A 200 0.46 25.69 -1.82
C ILE A 200 1.00 24.93 -3.04
N VAL A 201 0.87 23.61 -3.01
CA VAL A 201 1.40 22.71 -4.04
C VAL A 201 0.34 21.72 -4.53
N PRO A 202 0.47 21.21 -5.77
CA PRO A 202 -0.35 20.11 -6.27
C PRO A 202 -0.13 18.80 -5.48
N PRO A 203 -0.91 17.75 -5.76
CA PRO A 203 -0.76 16.45 -5.14
C PRO A 203 0.64 15.89 -5.33
N THR A 204 1.20 15.34 -4.26
CA THR A 204 2.59 14.90 -4.22
C THR A 204 2.84 13.62 -5.05
N PRO A 205 4.05 13.45 -5.60
CA PRO A 205 4.38 12.32 -6.47
C PRO A 205 4.54 11.00 -5.70
N GLN A 206 4.33 9.86 -6.39
CA GLN A 206 4.51 8.53 -5.81
C GLN A 206 5.93 7.97 -5.94
N SER A 207 6.91 8.58 -5.26
CA SER A 207 8.29 8.09 -5.24
C SER A 207 8.79 7.75 -3.82
N PRO A 208 9.38 6.56 -3.61
CA PRO A 208 9.81 6.10 -2.29
C PRO A 208 11.05 6.82 -1.77
N LYS A 209 11.82 7.48 -2.65
CA LYS A 209 12.98 8.32 -2.30
C LYS A 209 12.62 9.43 -1.30
N PHE A 210 11.35 9.86 -1.28
CA PHE A 210 10.84 10.80 -0.28
C PHE A 210 10.63 10.20 1.11
N LEU A 211 10.83 8.90 1.31
CA LEU A 211 10.59 8.20 2.58
C LEU A 211 11.87 7.70 3.25
N GLU A 212 12.98 7.60 2.50
CA GLU A 212 14.25 6.97 2.92
C GLU A 212 14.80 7.49 4.26
N ASN A 213 14.66 8.79 4.53
CA ASN A 213 15.17 9.43 5.75
C ASN A 213 14.14 9.60 6.86
N ILE A 214 12.91 9.11 6.68
CA ILE A 214 11.81 9.25 7.65
C ILE A 214 11.07 7.94 7.92
N ASP A 215 11.62 6.79 7.54
CA ASP A 215 10.98 5.47 7.71
C ASP A 215 10.41 5.25 9.12
N ALA A 216 11.21 5.52 10.16
CA ALA A 216 10.80 5.35 11.55
C ALA A 216 9.61 6.26 11.95
N GLU A 217 9.50 7.44 11.34
CA GLU A 217 8.39 8.38 11.57
C GLU A 217 7.15 7.95 10.78
N ILE A 218 7.32 7.48 9.54
CA ILE A 218 6.24 6.91 8.72
C ILE A 218 5.60 5.71 9.42
N ARG A 219 6.41 4.77 9.94
CA ARG A 219 5.92 3.63 10.72
C ARG A 219 5.18 4.05 11.99
N GLN A 220 5.54 5.19 12.60
CA GLN A 220 4.80 5.74 13.74
C GLN A 220 3.49 6.41 13.33
N LEU A 221 3.49 7.16 12.23
CA LEU A 221 2.31 7.82 11.67
C LEU A 221 1.25 6.81 11.26
N PHE A 222 1.67 5.72 10.61
CA PHE A 222 0.80 4.69 10.05
C PHE A 222 0.63 3.49 10.98
N ARG A 223 0.68 3.72 12.29
CA ARG A 223 0.26 2.72 13.27
C ARG A 223 -1.24 2.49 13.15
N PHE A 224 -1.61 1.23 12.99
CA PHE A 224 -3.00 0.81 12.97
C PHE A 224 -3.72 1.12 14.29
N SER A 225 -5.02 1.39 14.21
CA SER A 225 -5.84 1.62 15.39
C SER A 225 -5.89 0.38 16.28
N LYS A 226 -6.01 0.61 17.60
CA LYS A 226 -6.15 -0.48 18.58
C LYS A 226 -7.29 -1.44 18.24
N GLN A 227 -8.39 -0.94 17.68
CA GLN A 227 -9.56 -1.76 17.34
C GLN A 227 -9.29 -2.68 16.14
N ILE A 228 -8.61 -2.18 15.10
CA ILE A 228 -8.17 -3.01 13.98
C ILE A 228 -7.17 -4.06 14.47
N ASN A 229 -6.17 -3.65 15.24
CA ASN A 229 -5.16 -4.54 15.81
C ASN A 229 -5.79 -5.70 16.58
N ILE A 230 -6.73 -5.43 17.50
CA ILE A 230 -7.40 -6.49 18.27
C ILE A 230 -8.15 -7.47 17.34
N ARG A 231 -8.92 -6.95 16.38
CA ARG A 231 -9.73 -7.78 15.48
C ARG A 231 -8.87 -8.62 14.54
N VAL A 232 -7.80 -8.05 14.01
CA VAL A 232 -6.89 -8.71 13.08
C VAL A 232 -6.02 -9.74 13.80
N ALA A 233 -5.46 -9.43 14.98
CA ALA A 233 -4.73 -10.43 15.78
C ALA A 233 -5.62 -11.65 16.09
N ALA A 234 -6.83 -11.43 16.62
CA ALA A 234 -7.74 -12.54 16.91
C ALA A 234 -8.09 -13.38 15.67
N TYR A 235 -8.13 -12.75 14.49
CA TYR A 235 -8.35 -13.47 13.24
C TYR A 235 -7.11 -14.27 12.80
N ILE A 236 -5.90 -13.69 12.90
CA ILE A 236 -4.62 -14.35 12.61
C ILE A 236 -4.44 -15.57 13.54
N ASP A 237 -4.63 -15.39 14.85
CA ASP A 237 -4.52 -16.45 15.85
C ASP A 237 -5.44 -17.62 15.53
N LYS A 238 -6.71 -17.33 15.17
CA LYS A 238 -7.68 -18.34 14.78
C LYS A 238 -7.31 -19.02 13.45
N LEU A 239 -6.85 -18.25 12.46
CA LEU A 239 -6.54 -18.77 11.13
C LEU A 239 -5.31 -19.68 11.14
N PHE A 240 -4.34 -19.37 12.01
CA PHE A 240 -3.06 -20.06 12.10
C PHE A 240 -2.85 -20.78 13.44
N GLU A 241 -3.91 -21.11 14.18
CA GLU A 241 -3.84 -21.76 15.50
C GLU A 241 -2.91 -22.99 15.52
N ASN A 242 -2.95 -23.79 14.46
CA ASN A 242 -2.13 -25.01 14.30
C ASN A 242 -0.85 -24.80 13.48
N ASP A 243 -0.56 -23.57 13.07
CA ASP A 243 0.46 -23.23 12.07
C ASP A 243 1.19 -21.91 12.41
N GLN A 244 1.23 -21.52 13.69
CA GLN A 244 1.79 -20.23 14.15
C GLN A 244 3.24 -20.04 13.68
N SER A 245 4.08 -21.08 13.76
CA SER A 245 5.50 -21.03 13.39
C SER A 245 5.79 -21.22 11.88
N SER A 246 4.77 -21.45 11.05
CA SER A 246 4.97 -21.60 9.60
C SER A 246 5.33 -20.27 8.95
N HIS A 247 6.09 -20.29 7.86
CA HIS A 247 6.36 -19.08 7.09
C HIS A 247 5.16 -18.74 6.21
N LYS A 248 4.70 -17.50 6.25
CA LYS A 248 3.52 -17.02 5.54
C LYS A 248 3.94 -16.19 4.32
N PHE A 249 3.86 -16.82 3.15
CA PHE A 249 4.10 -16.15 1.88
C PHE A 249 2.77 -15.61 1.33
N CYS A 250 2.68 -14.29 1.20
CA CYS A 250 1.48 -13.62 0.72
C CYS A 250 1.57 -13.27 -0.76
N VAL A 251 0.45 -13.36 -1.46
CA VAL A 251 0.30 -12.90 -2.83
C VAL A 251 -0.83 -11.90 -2.87
N HIS A 252 -0.49 -10.63 -3.13
CA HIS A 252 -1.49 -9.61 -3.31
C HIS A 252 -1.93 -9.56 -4.76
N THR A 253 -3.24 -9.72 -4.99
CA THR A 253 -3.87 -9.56 -6.32
C THR A 253 -4.77 -8.32 -6.39
N ARG A 254 -4.70 -7.60 -7.51
CA ARG A 254 -5.52 -6.43 -7.85
C ARG A 254 -6.30 -6.72 -9.14
N ARG A 255 -7.55 -7.15 -9.00
CA ARG A 255 -8.43 -7.49 -10.15
C ARG A 255 -9.60 -6.52 -10.38
N GLY A 256 -9.81 -5.55 -9.47
CA GLY A 256 -11.00 -4.69 -9.42
C GLY A 256 -11.00 -3.50 -10.39
N ASP A 257 -11.01 -2.29 -9.83
CA ASP A 257 -11.37 -1.00 -10.45
C ASP A 257 -10.38 -0.44 -11.50
N PHE A 258 -9.40 -1.24 -11.92
CA PHE A 258 -8.33 -0.82 -12.83
C PHE A 258 -8.12 -1.84 -13.96
N GLY A 259 -8.09 -1.32 -15.19
CA GLY A 259 -7.92 -2.11 -16.40
C GLY A 259 -8.61 -1.50 -17.62
N PRO A 260 -8.26 -1.95 -18.83
CA PRO A 260 -8.92 -1.52 -20.05
C PRO A 260 -10.41 -1.90 -20.05
N PRO A 261 -11.30 -1.06 -20.64
CA PRO A 261 -10.99 0.20 -21.31
C PRO A 261 -10.93 1.42 -20.37
N LYS A 262 -11.39 1.29 -19.13
CA LYS A 262 -11.63 2.44 -18.24
C LYS A 262 -10.34 3.10 -17.74
N TRP A 263 -9.32 2.29 -17.44
CA TRP A 263 -8.05 2.74 -16.87
C TRP A 263 -6.88 1.89 -17.40
N PRO A 264 -6.47 2.07 -18.67
CA PRO A 264 -5.44 1.25 -19.29
C PRO A 264 -4.07 1.39 -18.64
N MET A 265 -3.85 2.47 -17.88
CA MET A 265 -2.56 2.83 -17.27
C MET A 265 -2.33 2.26 -15.86
N HIS A 266 -3.22 1.37 -15.43
CA HIS A 266 -3.16 0.72 -14.12
C HIS A 266 -3.29 -0.77 -14.34
N ALA A 267 -2.16 -1.41 -14.65
CA ALA A 267 -2.11 -2.84 -14.93
C ALA A 267 -2.74 -3.64 -13.80
N ARG A 268 -3.73 -4.46 -14.16
CA ARG A 268 -4.34 -5.46 -13.28
C ARG A 268 -3.36 -6.61 -13.05
N THR A 269 -3.66 -7.45 -12.07
CA THR A 269 -2.98 -8.73 -11.90
C THR A 269 -3.13 -9.59 -13.16
N GLU A 270 -1.99 -9.94 -13.74
CA GLU A 270 -1.86 -10.88 -14.87
C GLU A 270 -1.80 -12.32 -14.33
N ARG A 271 -2.70 -13.18 -14.80
CA ARG A 271 -2.79 -14.59 -14.35
C ARG A 271 -1.50 -15.35 -14.64
N ASN A 272 -1.00 -15.28 -15.88
CA ASN A 272 0.18 -16.02 -16.32
C ASN A 272 1.41 -15.66 -15.50
N PHE A 273 1.62 -14.36 -15.27
CA PHE A 273 2.69 -13.89 -14.39
C PHE A 273 2.50 -14.42 -12.98
N THR A 274 1.30 -14.27 -12.41
CA THR A 274 1.02 -14.63 -11.00
C THR A 274 1.28 -16.11 -10.74
N GLU A 275 0.74 -17.00 -11.57
CA GLU A 275 0.95 -18.44 -11.41
C GLU A 275 2.43 -18.82 -11.57
N ALA A 276 3.12 -18.24 -12.56
CA ALA A 276 4.53 -18.52 -12.79
C ALA A 276 5.42 -17.98 -11.65
N ALA A 277 5.13 -16.79 -11.13
CA ALA A 277 5.81 -16.16 -10.00
C ALA A 277 5.63 -16.96 -8.71
N ILE A 278 4.40 -17.39 -8.41
CA ILE A 278 4.13 -18.29 -7.30
C ILE A 278 4.95 -19.56 -7.46
N LYS A 279 4.90 -20.25 -8.60
CA LYS A 279 5.68 -21.48 -8.82
C LYS A 279 7.19 -21.26 -8.65
N PHE A 280 7.71 -20.18 -9.20
CA PHE A 280 9.12 -19.80 -9.08
C PHE A 280 9.53 -19.60 -7.61
N ILE A 281 8.76 -18.81 -6.85
CA ILE A 281 9.02 -18.54 -5.44
C ILE A 281 8.81 -19.79 -4.58
N LEU A 282 7.76 -20.57 -4.81
CA LEU A 282 7.51 -21.79 -4.04
C LEU A 282 8.56 -22.88 -4.31
N GLY A 283 9.06 -22.96 -5.54
CA GLY A 283 10.19 -23.80 -5.87
C GLY A 283 11.45 -23.44 -5.08
N TYR A 284 11.58 -22.16 -4.69
CA TYR A 284 12.59 -21.71 -3.73
C TYR A 284 12.25 -22.11 -2.29
N LEU A 285 10.99 -21.93 -1.87
CA LEU A 285 10.55 -22.16 -0.49
C LEU A 285 10.38 -23.66 -0.12
N LYS A 286 10.66 -24.59 -1.03
CA LYS A 286 10.82 -26.04 -0.76
C LYS A 286 9.66 -26.83 -0.14
N GLN A 287 8.50 -26.26 0.21
CA GLN A 287 7.21 -26.95 0.38
C GLN A 287 6.10 -26.00 0.88
N VAL A 288 4.97 -25.94 0.17
CA VAL A 288 3.73 -25.32 0.68
C VAL A 288 2.81 -26.43 1.17
N ASN A 289 2.39 -26.38 2.43
CA ASN A 289 1.49 -27.43 2.93
C ASN A 289 0.03 -26.99 3.01
N LYS A 290 -0.28 -25.68 2.96
CA LYS A 290 -1.66 -25.18 2.87
C LYS A 290 -1.73 -23.81 2.17
N VAL A 291 -2.83 -23.59 1.47
CA VAL A 291 -3.22 -22.30 0.88
C VAL A 291 -4.38 -21.72 1.69
N TYR A 292 -4.30 -20.43 1.99
CA TYR A 292 -5.32 -19.69 2.72
C TYR A 292 -5.86 -18.54 1.90
N ILE A 293 -7.18 -18.40 1.96
CA ILE A 293 -7.91 -17.23 1.53
C ILE A 293 -8.43 -16.53 2.79
N PRO A 294 -7.99 -15.30 3.08
CA PRO A 294 -8.58 -14.51 4.14
C PRO A 294 -10.06 -14.23 3.84
N LYS A 295 -10.86 -14.13 4.90
CA LYS A 295 -12.22 -13.61 4.78
C LYS A 295 -12.19 -12.17 4.24
N ALA A 296 -13.29 -11.74 3.64
CA ALA A 296 -13.49 -10.34 3.30
C ALA A 296 -13.35 -9.44 4.54
N MET A 297 -12.56 -8.38 4.41
CA MET A 297 -12.30 -7.38 5.44
C MET A 297 -12.39 -5.98 4.81
N ASN A 298 -12.59 -4.95 5.65
CA ASN A 298 -12.45 -3.58 5.13
C ASN A 298 -10.98 -3.28 4.83
N ARG A 299 -10.69 -2.24 4.04
CA ARG A 299 -9.33 -1.92 3.59
C ARG A 299 -8.33 -1.68 4.72
N GLY A 300 -8.75 -1.10 5.84
CA GLY A 300 -7.86 -0.89 6.98
C GLY A 300 -7.47 -2.22 7.65
N GLU A 301 -8.45 -3.11 7.84
CA GLU A 301 -8.23 -4.44 8.40
C GLU A 301 -7.45 -5.36 7.46
N ASP A 302 -7.72 -5.33 6.15
CA ASP A 302 -7.02 -6.12 5.15
C ASP A 302 -5.55 -5.69 5.02
N MET A 303 -5.27 -4.38 5.01
CA MET A 303 -3.90 -3.86 5.04
C MET A 303 -3.18 -4.29 6.33
N CYS A 304 -3.82 -4.17 7.49
CA CYS A 304 -3.26 -4.62 8.77
C CYS A 304 -2.99 -6.13 8.78
N PHE A 305 -3.92 -6.93 8.26
CA PHE A 305 -3.76 -8.36 8.12
C PHE A 305 -2.54 -8.70 7.25
N GLY A 306 -2.39 -8.04 6.09
CA GLY A 306 -1.21 -8.22 5.26
C GLY A 306 0.09 -7.84 5.97
N VAL A 307 0.10 -6.73 6.71
CA VAL A 307 1.27 -6.27 7.45
C VAL A 307 1.68 -7.23 8.58
N TRP A 308 0.69 -7.83 9.27
CA TRP A 308 0.93 -8.68 10.44
C TRP A 308 1.05 -10.17 10.14
N ALA A 309 0.39 -10.66 9.09
CA ALA A 309 0.36 -12.08 8.77
C ALA A 309 1.48 -12.49 7.82
N CYS A 310 2.01 -11.59 6.99
CA CYS A 310 2.94 -11.94 5.92
C CYS A 310 4.39 -11.88 6.39
N ASP A 311 5.15 -12.95 6.15
CA ASP A 311 6.61 -12.99 6.32
C ASP A 311 7.37 -12.60 5.03
N SER A 312 6.68 -12.72 3.90
CA SER A 312 7.14 -12.33 2.57
C SER A 312 5.93 -12.06 1.69
N ILE A 313 6.07 -11.26 0.65
CA ILE A 313 4.93 -10.87 -0.19
C ILE A 313 5.31 -10.75 -1.66
N LEU A 314 4.40 -11.16 -2.54
CA LEU A 314 4.45 -10.92 -3.97
C LEU A 314 3.38 -9.90 -4.38
N LEU A 315 3.83 -8.79 -4.98
CA LEU A 315 2.99 -7.77 -5.59
C LEU A 315 2.81 -8.12 -7.07
N THR A 316 1.64 -8.66 -7.41
CA THR A 316 1.37 -9.12 -8.79
C THR A 316 1.01 -7.99 -9.76
N ALA A 317 0.67 -6.81 -9.23
CA ALA A 317 0.38 -5.60 -9.98
C ALA A 317 1.29 -4.47 -9.51
N SER A 318 2.25 -4.08 -10.36
CA SER A 318 3.23 -3.01 -10.10
C SER A 318 2.56 -1.69 -9.73
N SER A 319 1.43 -1.38 -10.36
CA SER A 319 0.67 -0.15 -10.15
C SER A 319 -0.12 -0.11 -8.82
N SER A 320 0.01 -1.11 -7.95
CA SER A 320 -0.78 -1.18 -6.72
C SER A 320 -0.14 -0.46 -5.53
N THR A 321 -0.44 0.84 -5.38
CA THR A 321 -0.05 1.63 -4.18
C THR A 321 -0.48 0.96 -2.87
N TYR A 322 -1.61 0.24 -2.87
CA TYR A 322 -2.08 -0.47 -1.67
C TYR A 322 -1.19 -1.65 -1.30
N ALA A 323 -0.80 -2.46 -2.29
CA ALA A 323 0.12 -3.58 -2.07
C ALA A 323 1.51 -3.08 -1.68
N TRP A 324 1.92 -1.96 -2.27
CA TRP A 324 3.17 -1.28 -1.93
C TRP A 324 3.20 -0.90 -0.45
N TRP A 325 2.13 -0.31 0.09
CA TRP A 325 2.06 0.04 1.52
C TRP A 325 2.06 -1.18 2.44
N ILE A 326 1.40 -2.28 2.05
CA ILE A 326 1.49 -3.53 2.83
C ILE A 326 2.95 -3.98 2.93
N ALA A 327 3.64 -4.04 1.80
CA ALA A 327 5.02 -4.50 1.73
C ALA A 327 5.99 -3.57 2.48
N TYR A 328 5.83 -2.26 2.31
CA TYR A 328 6.66 -1.26 3.00
C TYR A 328 6.48 -1.31 4.53
N LEU A 329 5.25 -1.53 5.00
CA LEU A 329 4.91 -1.53 6.41
C LEU A 329 5.11 -2.89 7.12
N LEU A 330 5.54 -3.94 6.40
CA LEU A 330 5.83 -5.25 7.02
C LEU A 330 6.67 -5.07 8.30
N GLU A 331 6.29 -5.80 9.35
CA GLU A 331 6.99 -5.75 10.64
C GLU A 331 8.29 -6.57 10.62
N GLN A 332 8.39 -7.54 9.70
CA GLN A 332 9.57 -8.38 9.57
C GLN A 332 10.73 -7.60 8.97
N THR A 333 11.86 -7.60 9.68
CA THR A 333 13.07 -6.83 9.31
C THR A 333 13.76 -7.34 8.05
N ASP A 334 13.57 -8.62 7.71
CA ASP A 334 14.22 -9.30 6.58
C ASP A 334 13.18 -9.91 5.62
N ALA A 335 12.02 -9.26 5.48
CA ALA A 335 10.97 -9.73 4.58
C ALA A 335 11.44 -9.73 3.12
N ASN A 336 11.27 -10.86 2.44
CA ASN A 336 11.42 -10.88 0.99
C ASN A 336 10.18 -10.28 0.33
N VAL A 337 10.36 -9.15 -0.35
CA VAL A 337 9.32 -8.49 -1.13
C VAL A 337 9.62 -8.70 -2.61
N PHE A 338 8.72 -9.41 -3.29
CA PHE A 338 8.77 -9.65 -4.72
C PHE A 338 7.75 -8.77 -5.43
N TYR A 339 8.05 -8.28 -6.63
CA TYR A 339 7.09 -7.51 -7.42
C TYR A 339 7.18 -7.82 -8.90
N ASN A 340 6.06 -7.66 -9.60
CA ASN A 340 6.02 -7.68 -11.06
C ASN A 340 6.77 -6.45 -11.60
N SER A 341 7.91 -6.65 -12.26
CA SER A 341 8.68 -5.58 -12.89
C SER A 341 8.25 -5.29 -14.34
N ASP A 342 7.14 -5.88 -14.79
CA ASP A 342 6.47 -5.41 -16.00
C ASP A 342 5.74 -4.09 -15.71
N PHE A 343 6.27 -3.02 -16.30
CA PHE A 343 5.76 -1.66 -16.23
C PHE A 343 5.06 -1.22 -17.51
N ASN A 344 4.81 -2.15 -18.45
CA ASN A 344 4.04 -1.83 -19.64
C ASN A 344 2.67 -1.27 -19.22
N HIS A 345 2.30 -0.12 -19.80
CA HIS A 345 1.08 0.60 -19.46
C HIS A 345 0.99 1.03 -17.98
N SER A 346 2.11 1.50 -17.41
CA SER A 346 2.20 2.02 -16.05
C SER A 346 2.89 3.38 -16.01
N TYR A 347 2.53 4.24 -15.04
CA TYR A 347 3.29 5.46 -14.70
C TYR A 347 4.50 5.17 -13.80
N TYR A 348 4.61 3.95 -13.30
CA TYR A 348 5.70 3.50 -12.42
C TYR A 348 6.79 2.83 -13.22
N ASP A 349 8.01 2.93 -12.72
CA ASP A 349 9.19 2.20 -13.18
C ASP A 349 9.95 1.62 -11.96
N LYS A 350 11.17 1.10 -12.20
CA LYS A 350 12.00 0.46 -11.16
C LYS A 350 12.34 1.41 -10.00
N GLU A 351 12.41 2.73 -10.24
CA GLU A 351 12.71 3.73 -9.20
C GLU A 351 11.58 3.94 -8.19
N ASN A 352 10.37 3.46 -8.51
CA ASN A 352 9.22 3.53 -7.62
C ASN A 352 9.20 2.42 -6.55
N PHE A 353 10.19 1.55 -6.55
CA PHE A 353 10.33 0.43 -5.61
C PHE A 353 11.66 0.56 -4.87
N PRO A 354 11.70 0.26 -3.56
CA PRO A 354 12.95 0.14 -2.82
C PRO A 354 13.92 -0.84 -3.49
N SER A 355 15.20 -0.48 -3.50
CA SER A 355 16.24 -1.21 -4.24
C SER A 355 16.47 -2.65 -3.77
N GLU A 356 16.10 -2.92 -2.53
CA GLU A 356 16.19 -4.22 -1.87
C GLU A 356 15.01 -5.15 -2.21
N TRP A 357 13.95 -4.64 -2.82
CA TRP A 357 12.84 -5.46 -3.30
C TRP A 357 13.23 -6.21 -4.58
N ILE A 358 12.71 -7.41 -4.74
CA ILE A 358 13.12 -8.37 -5.77
C ILE A 358 12.19 -8.24 -7.00
N PRO A 359 12.65 -7.67 -8.12
CA PRO A 359 11.87 -7.61 -9.34
C PRO A 359 11.77 -8.99 -9.99
N LEU A 360 10.57 -9.33 -10.45
CA LEU A 360 10.27 -10.53 -11.23
C LEU A 360 9.57 -10.13 -12.52
N ARG A 361 9.99 -10.70 -13.64
CA ARG A 361 9.27 -10.59 -14.92
C ARG A 361 9.01 -11.95 -15.54
N LEU A 362 7.90 -12.06 -16.27
CA LEU A 362 7.60 -13.23 -17.09
C LEU A 362 8.34 -13.09 -18.42
N ASP A 363 9.26 -14.00 -18.70
CA ASP A 363 9.82 -14.14 -20.04
C ASP A 363 8.77 -14.83 -20.93
N SER A 364 8.17 -14.08 -21.85
CA SER A 364 7.12 -14.57 -22.74
C SER A 364 7.63 -15.64 -23.72
N ASN A 365 8.92 -15.65 -24.05
CA ASN A 365 9.50 -16.65 -24.95
C ASN A 365 9.75 -17.97 -24.22
N LEU A 366 10.14 -17.90 -22.96
CA LEU A 366 10.49 -19.07 -22.16
C LEU A 366 9.33 -19.57 -21.28
N GLY A 367 8.26 -18.78 -21.13
CA GLY A 367 7.12 -19.10 -20.27
C GLY A 367 7.50 -19.23 -18.79
N ARG A 368 8.60 -18.59 -18.36
CA ARG A 368 9.15 -18.71 -17.00
C ARG A 368 9.52 -17.35 -16.40
N ILE A 369 9.60 -17.32 -15.08
CA ILE A 369 10.01 -16.12 -14.34
C ILE A 369 11.52 -15.98 -14.38
N ILE A 370 11.96 -14.73 -14.50
CA ILE A 370 13.35 -14.32 -14.33
C ILE A 370 13.41 -13.13 -13.36
N MET A 371 14.51 -13.03 -12.62
CA MET A 371 14.82 -11.88 -11.76
C MET A 371 15.52 -10.80 -12.59
N ASP A 372 15.16 -9.54 -12.38
CA ASP A 372 15.56 -8.42 -13.25
C ASP A 372 16.63 -7.46 -12.69
#